data_AF-A0A7I4BET5-F1
#
_entry.id   AF-A0A7I4BET5-F1
#
_cell.length_a   1.000
_cell.length_b   1.000
_cell.length_c   1.000
_cell.angle_alpha   90.00
_cell.angle_beta   90.00
_cell.angle_gamma   90.00
#
_symmetry.space_group_name_H-M   'P 1'
#
loop_
_entity.id
_entity.type
_entity.pdbx_description
1 polymer ?
#
loop_
_entity_poly.entity_id
_entity_poly.type
_entity_poly.pdbx_seq_one_letter_code
_entity_poly.pdbx_strand_id
1 'polypeptide(L)'
;MPPSYWFGGREGCRELHNWRCWRSLCFGDNVYEAVRKETKYKWDANLHARIVAMVAKDEQLLANSSQLLEPRETLNLKQRAQLECALIECYIIQGLMNQAHESFLRICELPLAKSRSLGYRALVRGYSAAEKPVEAEKMLLEWKLTGYLPSVDDYKALLLGYGKLEMLSDMERITNDLQMIGMKLDTAGFNIMITAYCYAGRLERMVEIFQQMDEAGVRPSLVSWNALTKACRALAGVGLEVSGAMASPQTLFSRLYDEDASSEELSIVQLLLARGLPPECVVFSPDVWQLDLHNMSLGTASIMLPLWLDSLRDRFQLNHKPPLEVKLITGWGKHSKADVKAPVRKMIVAELEVLKSPFKPDSENRGALITRGHLLKKWLSTLPS
;
A
#
# COMPACT_ATOMS: atom_id res chain seq x y z
N MET A 1 0.03 -16.90 8.16
CA MET A 1 0.21 -15.63 8.93
C MET A 1 -0.95 -14.70 8.57
N PRO A 2 -1.56 -13.95 9.51
CA PRO A 2 -2.86 -13.33 9.26
C PRO A 2 -2.76 -12.09 8.34
N PRO A 3 -3.84 -11.77 7.59
CA PRO A 3 -3.90 -10.70 6.61
C PRO A 3 -4.07 -9.32 7.28
N SER A 4 -3.01 -8.78 7.88
CA SER A 4 -3.02 -7.40 8.43
C SER A 4 -2.42 -6.34 7.48
N TYR A 5 -2.38 -6.59 6.18
CA TYR A 5 -1.59 -5.80 5.21
C TYR A 5 -2.40 -5.01 4.17
N TRP A 6 -3.50 -4.36 4.54
CA TRP A 6 -4.32 -3.62 3.56
C TRP A 6 -4.66 -2.16 3.88
N PHE A 7 -4.30 -1.63 5.06
CA PHE A 7 -4.63 -0.24 5.40
C PHE A 7 -3.37 0.65 5.47
N GLY A 8 -3.04 1.25 4.33
CA GLY A 8 -2.17 2.43 4.25
C GLY A 8 -3.02 3.70 4.35
N GLY A 9 -3.00 4.37 5.49
CA GLY A 9 -3.67 5.65 5.70
C GLY A 9 -3.04 6.46 6.84
N ARG A 10 -2.48 7.61 6.48
CA ARG A 10 -2.06 8.81 7.26
C ARG A 10 -1.57 8.58 8.70
N GLU A 11 -0.26 8.78 8.86
CA GLU A 11 0.43 8.89 10.15
C GLU A 11 0.00 10.15 10.90
N GLY A 12 -0.88 9.97 11.88
CA GLY A 12 -1.28 11.03 12.79
C GLY A 12 -2.46 10.65 13.68
N CYS A 13 -2.49 9.42 14.20
CA CYS A 13 -3.38 8.95 15.30
C CYS A 13 -3.17 7.43 15.57
N ARG A 14 -1.93 6.91 15.54
CA ARG A 14 -1.67 5.46 15.67
C ARG A 14 -1.94 4.90 17.08
N GLU A 15 -2.03 5.72 18.12
CA GLU A 15 -2.27 5.24 19.49
C GLU A 15 -3.75 4.87 19.75
N LEU A 16 -4.70 5.42 18.98
CA LEU A 16 -6.13 5.11 19.09
C LEU A 16 -6.60 3.92 18.23
N HIS A 17 -5.77 3.42 17.31
CA HIS A 17 -6.14 2.33 16.39
C HIS A 17 -5.67 0.93 16.81
N ASN A 18 -4.83 0.83 17.84
CA ASN A 18 -4.32 -0.45 18.30
C ASN A 18 -5.26 -1.08 19.33
N TRP A 19 -6.37 -1.66 18.86
CA TRP A 19 -7.46 -2.24 19.66
C TRP A 19 -7.02 -3.28 20.71
N ARG A 20 -5.88 -3.94 20.50
CA ARG A 20 -5.29 -4.87 21.48
C ARG A 20 -4.86 -4.16 22.78
N CYS A 21 -4.50 -2.88 22.73
CA CYS A 21 -4.18 -2.10 23.92
C CYS A 21 -5.42 -1.70 24.73
N TRP A 22 -6.59 -1.59 24.10
CA TRP A 22 -7.84 -1.18 24.76
C TRP A 22 -8.56 -2.36 25.41
N ARG A 23 -8.31 -3.59 24.94
CA ARG A 23 -8.82 -4.81 25.59
C ARG A 23 -8.22 -5.05 26.98
N SER A 24 -7.02 -4.51 27.24
CA SER A 24 -6.34 -4.58 28.54
C SER A 24 -6.59 -3.37 29.44
N LEU A 25 -7.15 -2.28 28.91
CA LEU A 25 -7.46 -1.08 29.69
C LEU A 25 -8.93 -1.12 30.11
N CYS A 26 -9.13 -1.63 31.32
CA CYS A 26 -10.28 -1.39 32.19
C CYS A 26 -11.65 -1.90 31.70
N PHE A 27 -12.00 -3.11 32.16
CA PHE A 27 -13.37 -3.44 32.53
C PHE A 27 -13.79 -2.49 33.66
N GLY A 28 -14.69 -1.54 33.38
CA GLY A 28 -15.23 -0.60 34.37
C GLY A 28 -15.23 0.82 33.86
N ASP A 29 -16.44 1.35 33.68
CA ASP A 29 -16.79 2.72 33.29
C ASP A 29 -16.50 3.17 31.85
N ASN A 30 -17.56 3.71 31.28
CA ASN A 30 -17.79 4.16 29.91
C ASN A 30 -16.57 4.81 29.21
N VAL A 31 -15.77 4.00 28.51
CA VAL A 31 -14.56 4.40 27.74
C VAL A 31 -14.79 5.61 26.85
N TYR A 32 -15.96 5.72 26.26
CA TYR A 32 -16.32 6.85 25.41
C TYR A 32 -16.53 8.14 26.21
N GLU A 33 -17.14 8.08 27.40
CA GLU A 33 -17.24 9.24 28.29
C GLU A 33 -15.85 9.70 28.76
N ALA A 34 -14.93 8.75 29.01
CA ALA A 34 -13.54 9.09 29.29
C ALA A 34 -12.88 9.80 28.09
N VAL A 35 -13.01 9.26 26.88
CA VAL A 35 -12.48 9.88 25.65
C VAL A 35 -13.12 11.25 25.36
N ARG A 36 -14.41 11.43 25.65
CA ARG A 36 -15.15 12.67 25.43
C ARG A 36 -14.76 13.78 26.40
N LYS A 37 -14.46 13.43 27.65
CA LYS A 37 -14.00 14.37 28.69
C LYS A 37 -12.60 14.90 28.44
N GLU A 38 -11.85 14.30 27.51
CA GLU A 38 -10.56 14.83 27.10
C GLU A 38 -10.69 16.18 26.41
N THR A 39 -9.98 17.17 26.95
CA THR A 39 -10.02 18.57 26.46
C THR A 39 -9.61 18.74 25.00
N LYS A 40 -8.89 17.75 24.44
CA LYS A 40 -8.43 17.73 23.04
C LYS A 40 -9.31 16.88 22.12
N TYR A 41 -10.39 16.31 22.64
CA TYR A 41 -11.27 15.45 21.86
C TYR A 41 -11.92 16.22 20.70
N LYS A 42 -11.83 15.64 19.51
CA LYS A 42 -12.56 16.10 18.32
C LYS A 42 -13.47 14.96 17.89
N TRP A 43 -14.73 15.30 17.65
CA TRP A 43 -15.73 14.35 17.18
C TRP A 43 -15.25 13.62 15.90
N ASP A 44 -15.34 12.30 15.90
CA ASP A 44 -14.92 11.43 14.79
C ASP A 44 -15.92 10.28 14.56
N ALA A 45 -16.62 10.27 13.43
CA ALA A 45 -17.65 9.28 13.12
C ALA A 45 -17.18 7.82 13.21
N ASN A 46 -15.93 7.52 12.82
CA ASN A 46 -15.40 6.16 12.80
C ASN A 46 -15.15 5.64 14.21
N LEU A 47 -14.59 6.47 15.10
CA LEU A 47 -14.39 6.12 16.49
C LEU A 47 -15.73 5.81 17.19
N HIS A 48 -16.74 6.68 16.98
CA HIS A 48 -18.08 6.46 17.52
C HIS A 48 -18.70 5.16 17.01
N ALA A 49 -18.70 4.96 15.69
CA ALA A 49 -19.30 3.77 15.08
C ALA A 49 -18.66 2.47 15.58
N ARG A 50 -17.34 2.45 15.79
CA ARG A 50 -16.62 1.29 16.33
C ARG A 50 -17.04 0.98 17.77
N ILE A 51 -17.20 1.99 18.61
CA ILE A 51 -17.65 1.82 19.99
C ILE A 51 -19.09 1.32 20.01
N VAL A 52 -19.98 1.95 19.25
CA VAL A 52 -21.40 1.56 19.16
C VAL A 52 -21.54 0.12 18.64
N ALA A 53 -20.81 -0.26 17.60
CA ALA A 53 -20.86 -1.63 17.07
C ALA A 53 -20.28 -2.68 18.04
N MET A 54 -19.29 -2.29 18.85
CA MET A 54 -18.74 -3.15 19.89
C MET A 54 -19.75 -3.39 21.02
N VAL A 55 -20.36 -2.31 21.52
CA VAL A 55 -21.40 -2.35 22.55
C VAL A 55 -22.61 -3.15 22.07
N ALA A 56 -23.04 -2.97 20.81
CA ALA A 56 -24.16 -3.70 20.24
C ALA A 56 -23.95 -5.23 20.15
N LYS A 57 -22.70 -5.70 20.26
CA LYS A 57 -22.35 -7.12 20.23
C LYS A 57 -22.31 -7.76 21.63
N ASP A 58 -22.26 -6.95 22.67
CA ASP A 58 -22.10 -7.40 24.06
C ASP A 58 -23.33 -6.99 24.87
N GLU A 59 -24.17 -7.98 25.21
CA GLU A 59 -25.43 -7.76 25.95
C GLU A 59 -25.20 -7.08 27.30
N GLN A 60 -24.06 -7.34 27.95
CA GLN A 60 -23.72 -6.77 29.26
C GLN A 60 -23.33 -5.29 29.13
N LEU A 61 -22.62 -4.92 28.05
CA LEU A 61 -22.34 -3.52 27.74
C LEU A 61 -23.59 -2.79 27.26
N LEU A 62 -24.46 -3.43 26.49
CA LEU A 62 -25.71 -2.86 25.98
C LEU A 62 -26.62 -2.34 27.11
N ALA A 63 -26.72 -3.09 28.21
CA ALA A 63 -27.51 -2.70 29.38
C ALA A 63 -27.00 -1.42 30.07
N ASN A 64 -25.69 -1.15 29.99
CA ASN A 64 -25.02 -0.05 30.67
C ASN A 64 -24.80 1.19 29.78
N SER A 65 -25.23 1.15 28.51
CA SER A 65 -24.77 2.06 27.46
C SER A 65 -25.89 2.78 26.70
N SER A 66 -27.12 2.78 27.20
CA SER A 66 -28.22 3.54 26.57
C SER A 66 -27.92 5.04 26.39
N GLN A 67 -26.98 5.60 27.17
CA GLN A 67 -26.51 7.00 27.10
C GLN A 67 -25.32 7.22 26.16
N LEU A 68 -24.72 6.17 25.57
CA LEU A 68 -23.52 6.26 24.72
C LEU A 68 -23.78 6.75 23.30
N LEU A 69 -25.03 6.69 22.88
CA LEU A 69 -25.48 7.29 21.65
C LEU A 69 -25.56 8.79 21.90
N GLU A 70 -24.54 9.56 21.48
CA GLU A 70 -24.70 11.00 21.28
C GLU A 70 -26.07 11.22 20.61
N PRO A 71 -26.93 12.11 21.14
CA PRO A 71 -28.23 12.31 20.52
C PRO A 71 -27.95 12.77 19.10
N ARG A 72 -28.27 11.94 18.11
CA ARG A 72 -28.12 12.19 16.67
C ARG A 72 -28.66 13.58 16.27
N GLU A 73 -29.54 14.12 17.11
CA GLU A 73 -30.16 15.45 17.10
C GLU A 73 -29.17 16.61 17.22
N THR A 74 -28.01 16.44 17.88
CA THR A 74 -26.97 17.48 18.01
C THR A 74 -26.06 17.54 16.79
N LEU A 75 -26.08 16.52 15.93
CA LEU A 75 -25.25 16.43 14.74
C LEU A 75 -25.92 17.09 13.55
N ASN A 76 -25.15 17.87 12.79
CA ASN A 76 -25.64 18.37 11.51
C ASN A 76 -25.82 17.23 10.49
N LEU A 77 -26.55 17.49 9.40
CA LEU A 77 -26.87 16.46 8.39
C LEU A 77 -25.65 15.75 7.82
N LYS A 78 -24.53 16.47 7.62
CA LYS A 78 -23.29 15.88 7.09
C LYS A 78 -22.64 14.94 8.11
N GLN A 79 -22.57 15.34 9.37
CA GLN A 79 -22.07 14.50 10.46
C GLN A 79 -22.93 13.26 10.66
N ARG A 80 -24.27 13.41 10.61
CA ARG A 80 -25.19 12.26 10.66
C ARG A 80 -24.94 11.27 9.53
N ALA A 81 -24.81 11.76 8.29
CA ALA A 81 -24.50 10.88 7.16
C ALA A 81 -23.15 10.15 7.33
N GLN A 82 -22.12 10.84 7.83
CA GLN A 82 -20.82 10.24 8.13
C GLN A 82 -20.91 9.15 9.21
N LEU A 83 -21.68 9.41 10.27
CA LEU A 83 -21.91 8.45 11.35
C LEU A 83 -22.65 7.21 10.84
N GLU A 84 -23.76 7.37 10.11
CA GLU A 84 -24.52 6.23 9.58
C GLU A 84 -23.68 5.41 8.59
N CYS A 85 -22.85 6.03 7.74
CA CYS A 85 -21.91 5.29 6.88
C CYS A 85 -20.93 4.45 7.71
N ALA A 86 -20.30 5.04 8.73
CA ALA A 86 -19.35 4.34 9.58
C ALA A 86 -20.01 3.21 10.39
N LEU A 87 -21.26 3.41 10.83
CA LEU A 87 -22.06 2.39 11.52
C LEU A 87 -22.37 1.22 10.58
N ILE A 88 -22.82 1.47 9.35
CA ILE A 88 -23.06 0.43 8.35
C ILE A 88 -21.81 -0.46 8.19
N GLU A 89 -20.65 0.15 7.94
CA GLU A 89 -19.38 -0.58 7.76
C GLU A 89 -19.02 -1.40 9.02
N CYS A 90 -19.08 -0.79 10.21
CA CYS A 90 -18.73 -1.46 11.46
C CYS A 90 -19.69 -2.60 11.81
N TYR A 91 -20.99 -2.40 11.64
CA TYR A 91 -21.99 -3.43 11.92
C TYR A 91 -21.82 -4.64 10.99
N ILE A 92 -21.58 -4.42 9.69
CA ILE A 92 -21.31 -5.53 8.75
C ILE A 92 -20.06 -6.31 9.17
N ILE A 93 -18.96 -5.61 9.47
CA ILE A 93 -17.70 -6.23 9.92
C ILE A 93 -17.91 -7.07 11.21
N GLN A 94 -18.82 -6.64 12.10
CA GLN A 94 -19.13 -7.37 13.33
C GLN A 94 -20.15 -8.50 13.17
N GLY A 95 -20.81 -8.61 12.01
CA GLY A 95 -21.86 -9.59 11.74
C GLY A 95 -23.28 -9.13 12.09
N LEU A 96 -23.46 -7.85 12.43
CA LEU A 96 -24.71 -7.25 12.92
C LEU A 96 -25.56 -6.70 11.77
N MET A 97 -26.11 -7.59 10.94
CA MET A 97 -26.76 -7.22 9.67
C MET A 97 -28.04 -6.38 9.83
N ASN A 98 -28.82 -6.63 10.89
CA ASN A 98 -30.05 -5.87 11.16
C ASN A 98 -29.73 -4.41 11.49
N GLN A 99 -28.76 -4.19 12.38
CA GLN A 99 -28.32 -2.84 12.76
C GLN A 99 -27.66 -2.09 11.58
N ALA A 100 -26.94 -2.80 10.71
CA ALA A 100 -26.44 -2.23 9.46
C ALA A 100 -27.58 -1.78 8.54
N HIS A 101 -28.61 -2.62 8.36
CA HIS A 101 -29.78 -2.29 7.55
C HIS A 101 -30.56 -1.09 8.10
N GLU A 102 -30.79 -1.03 9.42
CA GLU A 102 -31.44 0.13 10.04
C GLU A 102 -30.64 1.42 9.83
N SER A 103 -29.31 1.35 9.90
CA SER A 103 -28.43 2.50 9.63
C SER A 103 -28.50 2.93 8.16
N PHE A 104 -28.65 1.96 7.25
CA PHE A 104 -28.89 2.23 5.83
C PHE A 104 -30.24 2.92 5.57
N LEU A 105 -31.31 2.51 6.25
CA LEU A 105 -32.61 3.20 6.15
C LEU A 105 -32.51 4.64 6.67
N ARG A 106 -31.86 4.84 7.84
CA ARG A 106 -31.65 6.16 8.42
C ARG A 106 -30.89 7.12 7.51
N ILE A 107 -29.83 6.65 6.84
CA ILE A 107 -29.12 7.51 5.89
C ILE A 107 -30.00 7.82 4.68
N CYS A 108 -30.79 6.87 4.18
CA CYS A 108 -31.71 7.10 3.06
C CYS A 108 -32.78 8.17 3.36
N GLU A 109 -33.19 8.31 4.62
CA GLU A 109 -34.15 9.33 5.08
C GLU A 109 -33.54 10.73 5.23
N LEU A 110 -32.20 10.86 5.23
CA LEU A 110 -31.58 12.18 5.34
C LEU A 110 -31.85 13.01 4.08
N PRO A 111 -32.25 14.29 4.22
CA PRO A 111 -32.51 15.20 3.11
C PRO A 111 -31.20 15.72 2.48
N LEU A 112 -30.37 14.80 1.99
CA LEU A 112 -29.13 15.08 1.26
C LEU A 112 -29.19 14.42 -0.11
N ALA A 113 -28.90 15.17 -1.18
CA ALA A 113 -29.03 14.70 -2.56
C ALA A 113 -28.27 13.38 -2.89
N LYS A 114 -27.24 13.04 -2.11
CA LYS A 114 -26.42 11.82 -2.30
C LYS A 114 -26.49 10.84 -1.13
N SER A 115 -27.47 10.99 -0.22
CA SER A 115 -27.55 10.17 1.00
C SER A 115 -27.63 8.67 0.70
N ARG A 116 -28.51 8.27 -0.22
CA ARG A 116 -28.65 6.87 -0.66
C ARG A 116 -27.36 6.31 -1.27
N SER A 117 -26.70 7.10 -2.11
CA SER A 117 -25.40 6.74 -2.70
C SER A 117 -24.28 6.60 -1.66
N LEU A 118 -24.31 7.40 -0.58
CA LEU A 118 -23.40 7.22 0.55
C LEU A 118 -23.68 5.91 1.30
N GLY A 119 -24.96 5.57 1.51
CA GLY A 119 -25.38 4.32 2.13
C GLY A 119 -24.91 3.09 1.34
N TYR A 120 -25.15 3.06 0.02
CA TYR A 120 -24.68 1.95 -0.82
C TYR A 120 -23.16 1.82 -0.84
N ARG A 121 -22.42 2.94 -0.92
CA ARG A 121 -20.96 2.92 -0.79
C ARG A 121 -20.51 2.28 0.53
N ALA A 122 -21.15 2.65 1.65
CA ALA A 122 -20.84 2.08 2.95
C ALA A 122 -21.16 0.57 3.00
N LEU A 123 -22.25 0.13 2.39
CA LEU A 123 -22.58 -1.30 2.27
C LEU A 123 -21.52 -2.06 1.46
N VAL A 124 -21.16 -1.58 0.27
CA VAL A 124 -20.13 -2.20 -0.59
C VAL A 124 -18.80 -2.29 0.14
N ARG A 125 -18.36 -1.21 0.80
CA ARG A 125 -17.12 -1.19 1.58
C ARG A 125 -17.18 -2.12 2.78
N GLY A 126 -18.28 -2.10 3.53
CA GLY A 126 -18.49 -2.95 4.69
C GLY A 126 -18.43 -4.44 4.34
N TYR A 127 -19.18 -4.88 3.33
CA TYR A 127 -19.16 -6.27 2.89
C TYR A 127 -17.80 -6.69 2.30
N SER A 128 -17.16 -5.83 1.51
CA SER A 128 -15.82 -6.11 0.98
C SER A 128 -14.77 -6.22 2.11
N ALA A 129 -14.88 -5.37 3.14
CA ALA A 129 -14.01 -5.41 4.31
C ALA A 129 -14.25 -6.64 5.19
N ALA A 130 -15.50 -7.13 5.25
CA ALA A 130 -15.92 -8.33 5.95
C ALA A 130 -15.68 -9.63 5.16
N GLU A 131 -14.91 -9.58 4.06
CA GLU A 131 -14.59 -10.73 3.20
C GLU A 131 -15.86 -11.42 2.65
N LYS A 132 -16.85 -10.61 2.28
CA LYS A 132 -18.13 -11.01 1.68
C LYS A 132 -18.35 -10.30 0.32
N PRO A 133 -17.49 -10.54 -0.68
CA PRO A 133 -17.52 -9.78 -1.93
C PRO A 133 -18.76 -10.05 -2.78
N VAL A 134 -19.39 -11.22 -2.68
CA VAL A 134 -20.64 -11.54 -3.40
C VAL A 134 -21.79 -10.66 -2.92
N GLU A 135 -21.91 -10.47 -1.60
CA GLU A 135 -22.88 -9.55 -1.00
C GLU A 135 -22.54 -8.09 -1.34
N ALA A 136 -21.26 -7.72 -1.36
CA ALA A 136 -20.83 -6.39 -1.79
C ALA A 136 -21.22 -6.12 -3.26
N GLU A 137 -21.05 -7.10 -4.14
CA GLU A 137 -21.46 -7.01 -5.54
C GLU A 137 -22.98 -6.84 -5.66
N LYS A 138 -23.76 -7.61 -4.90
CA LYS A 138 -25.22 -7.44 -4.86
C LYS A 138 -25.63 -6.01 -4.50
N MET A 139 -24.99 -5.42 -3.49
CA MET A 139 -25.26 -4.03 -3.10
C MET A 139 -24.85 -3.03 -4.20
N LEU A 140 -23.77 -3.30 -4.93
CA LEU A 140 -23.33 -2.49 -6.06
C LEU A 140 -24.33 -2.57 -7.24
N LEU A 141 -24.87 -3.76 -7.52
CA LEU A 141 -25.91 -3.96 -8.53
C LEU A 141 -27.22 -3.26 -8.15
N GLU A 142 -27.67 -3.40 -6.91
CA GLU A 142 -28.85 -2.67 -6.40
C GLU A 142 -28.64 -1.15 -6.49
N TRP A 143 -27.44 -0.66 -6.17
CA TRP A 143 -27.11 0.75 -6.31
C TRP A 143 -27.23 1.22 -7.77
N LYS A 144 -26.73 0.44 -8.74
CA LYS A 144 -26.89 0.74 -10.18
C LYS A 144 -28.36 0.84 -10.59
N LEU A 145 -29.21 -0.06 -10.08
CA LEU A 145 -30.65 -0.06 -10.38
C LEU A 145 -31.37 1.20 -9.89
N THR A 146 -30.77 1.95 -8.95
CA THR A 146 -31.30 3.27 -8.54
C THR A 146 -30.99 4.41 -9.52
N GLY A 147 -30.33 4.12 -10.64
CA GLY A 147 -29.96 5.10 -11.67
C GLY A 147 -28.67 5.87 -11.39
N TYR A 148 -27.96 5.54 -10.30
CA TYR A 148 -26.66 6.13 -9.96
C TYR A 148 -25.52 5.21 -10.38
N LEU A 149 -24.43 5.81 -10.86
CA LEU A 149 -23.25 5.08 -11.29
C LEU A 149 -22.23 5.01 -10.15
N PRO A 150 -21.86 3.81 -9.65
CA PRO A 150 -20.75 3.65 -8.71
C PRO A 150 -19.45 4.16 -9.32
N SER A 151 -18.56 4.70 -8.49
CA SER A 151 -17.25 5.20 -8.93
C SER A 151 -16.20 4.08 -9.03
N VAL A 152 -15.07 4.35 -9.68
CA VAL A 152 -13.92 3.43 -9.73
C VAL A 152 -13.46 3.02 -8.32
N ASP A 153 -13.53 3.92 -7.33
CA ASP A 153 -13.21 3.60 -5.93
C ASP A 153 -14.15 2.56 -5.32
N ASP A 154 -15.43 2.56 -5.73
CA ASP A 154 -16.43 1.62 -5.24
C ASP A 154 -16.16 0.21 -5.82
N TYR A 155 -15.76 0.12 -7.09
CA TYR A 155 -15.29 -1.13 -7.70
C TYR A 155 -13.95 -1.60 -7.12
N LYS A 156 -13.01 -0.70 -6.82
CA LYS A 156 -11.75 -1.07 -6.17
C LYS A 156 -11.99 -1.72 -4.79
N ALA A 157 -12.99 -1.26 -4.04
CA ALA A 157 -13.38 -1.91 -2.80
C ALA A 157 -13.84 -3.35 -3.04
N LEU A 158 -14.66 -3.57 -4.06
CA LEU A 158 -15.12 -4.90 -4.46
C LEU A 158 -13.97 -5.81 -4.92
N LEU A 159 -13.08 -5.31 -5.80
CA LEU A 159 -11.88 -6.02 -6.26
C LEU A 159 -10.96 -6.40 -5.09
N LEU A 160 -10.81 -5.52 -4.10
CA LEU A 160 -10.06 -5.83 -2.88
C LEU A 160 -10.72 -6.96 -2.08
N GLY A 161 -12.05 -7.00 -2.01
CA GLY A 161 -12.80 -8.09 -1.38
C GLY A 161 -12.55 -9.44 -2.06
N TYR A 162 -12.73 -9.51 -3.39
CA TYR A 162 -12.47 -10.72 -4.17
C TYR A 162 -10.99 -11.14 -4.11
N GLY A 163 -10.06 -10.17 -4.20
CA GLY A 163 -8.63 -10.45 -4.17
C GLY A 163 -8.13 -11.04 -2.85
N LYS A 164 -8.74 -10.68 -1.72
CA LYS A 164 -8.42 -11.31 -0.42
C LYS A 164 -8.83 -12.78 -0.33
N LEU A 165 -9.85 -13.18 -1.10
CA LEU A 165 -10.33 -14.56 -1.18
C LEU A 165 -9.76 -15.32 -2.39
N GLU A 166 -8.81 -14.72 -3.11
CA GLU A 166 -8.20 -15.29 -4.33
C GLU A 166 -9.22 -15.70 -5.40
N MET A 167 -10.37 -15.01 -5.45
CA MET A 167 -11.43 -15.23 -6.43
C MET A 167 -11.10 -14.48 -7.74
N LEU A 168 -10.03 -14.90 -8.40
CA LEU A 168 -9.43 -14.18 -9.54
C LEU A 168 -10.37 -14.07 -10.75
N SER A 169 -11.19 -15.09 -11.03
CA SER A 169 -12.14 -15.07 -12.13
C SER A 169 -13.18 -13.95 -11.98
N ASP A 170 -13.64 -13.69 -10.76
CA ASP A 170 -14.55 -12.58 -10.46
C ASP A 170 -13.85 -11.23 -10.58
N MET A 171 -12.58 -11.14 -10.19
CA MET A 171 -11.81 -9.90 -10.37
C MET A 171 -11.68 -9.53 -11.85
N GLU A 172 -11.39 -10.49 -12.72
CA GLU A 172 -11.34 -10.28 -14.18
C GLU A 172 -12.70 -9.85 -14.73
N ARG A 173 -13.79 -10.52 -14.33
CA ARG A 173 -15.15 -10.16 -14.74
C ARG A 173 -15.50 -8.74 -14.33
N ILE A 174 -15.28 -8.36 -13.07
CA ILE A 174 -15.54 -7.01 -12.57
C ILE A 174 -14.69 -5.96 -13.28
N THR A 175 -13.45 -6.30 -13.65
CA THR A 175 -12.56 -5.39 -14.39
C THR A 175 -13.04 -5.18 -15.82
N ASN A 176 -13.49 -6.26 -16.49
CA ASN A 176 -14.11 -6.18 -17.82
C ASN A 176 -15.42 -5.38 -17.78
N ASP A 177 -16.28 -5.60 -16.78
CA ASP A 177 -17.53 -4.84 -16.60
C ASP A 177 -17.25 -3.35 -16.41
N LEU A 178 -16.21 -3.01 -15.63
CA LEU A 178 -15.76 -1.63 -15.42
C LEU A 178 -15.26 -1.00 -16.74
N GLN A 179 -14.54 -1.75 -17.57
CA GLN A 179 -14.07 -1.28 -18.87
C GLN A 179 -15.21 -1.07 -19.87
N MET A 180 -16.20 -1.98 -19.91
CA MET A 180 -17.36 -1.87 -20.81
C MET A 180 -18.21 -0.63 -20.56
N ILE A 181 -18.28 -0.16 -19.31
CA ILE A 181 -18.99 1.09 -18.95
C ILE A 181 -18.12 2.35 -19.13
N GLY A 182 -16.96 2.23 -19.79
CA GLY A 182 -16.06 3.35 -20.10
C GLY A 182 -15.24 3.85 -18.91
N MET A 183 -15.23 3.13 -17.79
CA MET A 183 -14.33 3.41 -16.68
C MET A 183 -13.00 2.68 -16.89
N LYS A 184 -11.93 3.18 -16.27
CA LYS A 184 -10.61 2.55 -16.32
C LYS A 184 -10.05 2.44 -14.91
N LEU A 185 -9.30 1.38 -14.66
CA LEU A 185 -8.52 1.26 -13.43
C LEU A 185 -7.44 2.35 -13.41
N ASP A 186 -7.27 2.97 -12.25
CA ASP A 186 -6.10 3.79 -11.96
C ASP A 186 -4.95 2.92 -11.45
N THR A 187 -3.81 3.54 -11.14
CA THR A 187 -2.64 2.85 -10.57
C THR A 187 -3.01 2.02 -9.33
N ALA A 188 -3.93 2.48 -8.50
CA ALA A 188 -4.36 1.74 -7.31
C ALA A 188 -5.20 0.50 -7.68
N GLY A 189 -6.06 0.60 -8.68
CA GLY A 189 -6.84 -0.53 -9.21
C GLY A 189 -5.95 -1.63 -9.78
N PHE A 190 -5.00 -1.27 -10.64
CA PHE A 190 -4.02 -2.23 -11.17
C PHE A 190 -3.18 -2.87 -10.06
N ASN A 191 -2.78 -2.10 -9.04
CA ASN A 191 -2.03 -2.63 -7.90
C ASN A 191 -2.84 -3.65 -7.09
N ILE A 192 -4.16 -3.49 -6.97
CA ILE A 192 -5.02 -4.50 -6.32
C ILE A 192 -4.96 -5.81 -7.12
N MET A 193 -5.10 -5.73 -8.44
CA MET A 193 -5.03 -6.91 -9.32
C MET A 193 -3.66 -7.59 -9.21
N ILE A 194 -2.55 -6.87 -9.44
CA ILE A 194 -1.18 -7.41 -9.36
C ILE A 194 -0.92 -8.08 -8.00
N THR A 195 -1.38 -7.45 -6.92
CA THR A 195 -1.19 -7.99 -5.56
C THR A 195 -2.00 -9.27 -5.34
N ALA A 196 -3.21 -9.38 -5.88
CA ALA A 196 -4.00 -10.61 -5.79
C ALA A 196 -3.35 -11.78 -6.54
N TYR A 197 -2.88 -11.56 -7.78
CA TYR A 197 -2.15 -12.59 -8.54
C TYR A 197 -0.80 -12.96 -7.89
N CYS A 198 -0.14 -12.01 -7.22
CA CYS A 198 1.04 -12.28 -6.41
C CYS A 198 0.76 -13.29 -5.30
N TYR A 199 -0.32 -13.09 -4.53
CA TYR A 199 -0.68 -14.02 -3.46
C TYR A 199 -1.08 -15.40 -3.99
N ALA A 200 -1.76 -15.45 -5.13
CA ALA A 200 -2.14 -16.69 -5.79
C ALA A 200 -0.99 -17.39 -6.57
N GLY A 201 0.23 -16.82 -6.55
CA GLY A 201 1.41 -17.39 -7.21
C GLY A 201 1.34 -17.42 -8.74
N ARG A 202 0.51 -16.56 -9.36
CA ARG A 202 0.26 -16.53 -10.81
C ARG A 202 1.14 -15.47 -11.50
N LEU A 203 2.43 -15.76 -11.60
CA LEU A 203 3.45 -14.80 -12.05
C LEU A 203 3.24 -14.30 -13.49
N GLU A 204 2.89 -15.19 -14.42
CA GLU A 204 2.61 -14.83 -15.82
C GLU A 204 1.52 -13.75 -15.92
N ARG A 205 0.40 -13.95 -15.21
CA ARG A 205 -0.70 -13.00 -15.23
C ARG A 205 -0.35 -11.68 -14.53
N MET A 206 0.52 -11.70 -13.52
CA MET A 206 1.05 -10.45 -12.95
C MET A 206 1.82 -9.62 -13.98
N VAL A 207 2.67 -10.28 -14.79
CA VAL A 207 3.43 -9.63 -15.86
C VAL A 207 2.50 -9.01 -16.89
N GLU A 208 1.50 -9.75 -17.34
CA GLU A 208 0.49 -9.26 -18.28
C GLU A 208 -0.25 -8.04 -17.73
N ILE A 209 -0.74 -8.09 -16.49
CA ILE A 209 -1.49 -6.97 -15.88
C ILE A 209 -0.58 -5.74 -15.72
N PHE A 210 0.70 -5.94 -15.39
CA PHE A 210 1.65 -4.85 -15.31
C PHE A 210 1.95 -4.21 -16.67
N GLN A 211 2.01 -4.99 -17.76
CA GLN A 211 2.11 -4.47 -19.13
C GLN A 211 0.84 -3.74 -19.57
N GLN A 212 -0.34 -4.26 -19.21
CA GLN A 212 -1.64 -3.60 -19.45
C GLN A 212 -1.73 -2.20 -18.83
N MET A 213 -0.96 -1.92 -17.77
CA MET A 213 -0.85 -0.56 -17.22
C MET A 213 -0.34 0.44 -18.27
N ASP A 214 0.68 0.06 -19.05
CA ASP A 214 1.24 0.94 -20.09
C ASP A 214 0.27 1.14 -21.24
N GLU A 215 -0.39 0.06 -21.68
CA GLU A 215 -1.42 0.11 -22.72
C GLU A 215 -2.59 1.01 -22.32
N ALA A 216 -2.90 1.05 -21.02
CA ALA A 216 -3.89 1.94 -20.44
C ALA A 216 -3.39 3.39 -20.21
N GLY A 217 -2.10 3.67 -20.44
CA GLY A 217 -1.48 4.97 -20.15
C GLY A 217 -1.33 5.25 -18.64
N VAL A 218 -1.38 4.21 -17.81
CA VAL A 218 -1.30 4.28 -16.35
C VAL A 218 0.12 3.96 -15.91
N ARG A 219 0.79 4.90 -15.25
CA ARG A 219 2.15 4.66 -14.75
C ARG A 219 2.14 3.68 -13.56
N PRO A 220 2.99 2.65 -13.57
CA PRO A 220 3.24 1.85 -12.38
C PRO A 220 3.79 2.73 -11.26
N SER A 221 3.42 2.40 -10.02
CA SER A 221 3.97 3.04 -8.83
C SER A 221 4.93 2.09 -8.12
N LEU A 222 5.63 2.60 -7.12
CA LEU A 222 6.45 1.78 -6.25
C LEU A 222 5.71 0.57 -5.64
N VAL A 223 4.38 0.66 -5.46
CA VAL A 223 3.58 -0.49 -5.00
C VAL A 223 3.55 -1.59 -6.07
N SER A 224 3.45 -1.25 -7.35
CA SER A 224 3.50 -2.19 -8.48
C SER A 224 4.84 -2.93 -8.52
N TRP A 225 5.95 -2.17 -8.42
CA TRP A 225 7.31 -2.72 -8.39
C TRP A 225 7.55 -3.63 -7.18
N ASN A 226 7.15 -3.17 -5.99
CA ASN A 226 7.26 -3.96 -4.77
C ASN A 226 6.45 -5.26 -4.84
N ALA A 227 5.28 -5.25 -5.48
CA ALA A 227 4.44 -6.45 -5.63
C ALA A 227 5.09 -7.48 -6.57
N LEU A 228 5.58 -7.06 -7.73
CA LEU A 228 6.29 -7.94 -8.68
C LEU A 228 7.55 -8.56 -8.07
N THR A 229 8.39 -7.73 -7.46
CA THR A 229 9.65 -8.20 -6.87
C THR A 229 9.44 -9.08 -5.63
N LYS A 230 8.37 -8.86 -4.86
CA LYS A 230 7.99 -9.73 -3.74
C LYS A 230 7.58 -11.13 -4.22
N ALA A 231 7.07 -11.25 -5.44
CA ALA A 231 6.69 -12.53 -6.02
C ALA A 231 7.90 -13.36 -6.49
N CYS A 232 9.05 -12.72 -6.68
CA CYS A 232 10.31 -13.37 -7.05
C CYS A 232 11.07 -13.82 -5.79
N ARG A 233 11.06 -15.11 -5.49
CA ARG A 233 11.79 -15.72 -4.38
C ARG A 233 13.30 -15.58 -4.54
N ALA A 234 13.82 -15.67 -5.77
CA ALA A 234 15.25 -15.49 -6.03
C ALA A 234 15.74 -14.12 -5.51
N LEU A 235 14.96 -13.05 -5.71
CA LEU A 235 15.30 -11.70 -5.19
C LEU A 235 15.29 -11.59 -3.65
N ALA A 236 14.73 -12.55 -2.92
CA ALA A 236 14.69 -12.50 -1.46
C ALA A 236 16.05 -12.83 -0.82
N GLY A 237 16.90 -13.60 -1.52
CA GLY A 237 18.26 -13.97 -1.08
C GLY A 237 19.36 -13.03 -1.57
N VAL A 238 19.10 -12.31 -2.66
CA VAL A 238 20.04 -11.38 -3.29
C VAL A 238 20.50 -10.29 -2.30
N GLY A 239 21.81 -10.28 -2.03
CA GLY A 239 22.47 -9.30 -1.14
C GLY A 239 22.57 -9.71 0.34
N LEU A 240 22.12 -10.91 0.72
CA LEU A 240 22.38 -11.51 2.04
C LEU A 240 23.58 -12.47 2.03
N GLU A 241 23.97 -12.96 0.85
CA GLU A 241 25.13 -13.82 0.64
C GLU A 241 26.25 -13.07 -0.10
N VAL A 242 27.48 -13.23 0.39
CA VAL A 242 28.73 -12.50 0.00
C VAL A 242 29.19 -12.82 -1.44
N SER A 243 28.50 -13.70 -2.15
CA SER A 243 28.87 -14.15 -3.49
C SER A 243 28.37 -13.19 -4.57
N GLY A 244 29.26 -12.35 -5.08
CA GLY A 244 29.08 -11.58 -6.33
C GLY A 244 28.31 -10.27 -6.17
N ALA A 245 28.94 -9.16 -6.56
CA ALA A 245 28.35 -7.83 -6.48
C ALA A 245 27.38 -7.53 -7.64
N MET A 246 26.27 -6.84 -7.37
CA MET A 246 25.29 -6.31 -8.32
C MET A 246 25.78 -4.98 -8.93
N ALA A 247 26.90 -5.02 -9.64
CA ALA A 247 27.51 -3.83 -10.24
C ALA A 247 26.75 -3.29 -11.47
N SER A 248 25.94 -4.14 -12.12
CA SER A 248 25.17 -3.82 -13.32
C SER A 248 23.91 -4.69 -13.44
N PRO A 249 22.91 -4.29 -14.26
CA PRO A 249 21.74 -5.10 -14.57
C PRO A 249 22.08 -6.53 -15.01
N GLN A 250 23.16 -6.70 -15.80
CA GLN A 250 23.59 -7.99 -16.32
C GLN A 250 24.12 -8.90 -15.21
N THR A 251 24.91 -8.35 -14.27
CA THR A 251 25.41 -9.12 -13.11
C THR A 251 24.31 -9.58 -12.16
N LEU A 252 23.27 -8.76 -11.99
CA LEU A 252 22.08 -9.16 -11.23
C LEU A 252 21.36 -10.32 -11.95
N PHE A 253 21.16 -10.19 -13.27
CA PHE A 253 20.46 -11.20 -14.04
C PHE A 253 21.20 -12.54 -14.07
N SER A 254 22.53 -12.54 -14.24
CA SER A 254 23.33 -13.77 -14.18
C SER A 254 23.27 -14.42 -12.81
N ARG A 255 23.31 -13.63 -11.73
CA ARG A 255 23.19 -14.16 -10.36
C ARG A 255 21.85 -14.84 -10.12
N LEU A 256 20.76 -14.25 -10.61
CA LEU A 256 19.43 -14.86 -10.50
C LEU A 256 19.35 -16.17 -11.28
N TYR A 257 20.01 -16.26 -12.43
CA TYR A 257 20.12 -17.49 -13.19
C TYR A 257 20.89 -18.57 -12.41
N ASP A 258 22.00 -18.21 -11.76
CA ASP A 258 22.80 -19.12 -10.94
C ASP A 258 22.08 -19.56 -9.64
N GLU A 259 21.15 -18.75 -9.12
CA GLU A 259 20.31 -19.04 -7.95
C GLU A 259 19.03 -19.84 -8.31
N ASP A 260 19.00 -20.51 -9.47
CA ASP A 260 17.87 -21.33 -9.98
C ASP A 260 16.52 -20.58 -10.04
N ALA A 261 16.54 -19.27 -10.37
CA ALA A 261 15.32 -18.50 -10.56
C ALA A 261 14.46 -19.09 -11.69
N SER A 262 13.14 -19.11 -11.50
CA SER A 262 12.21 -19.62 -12.50
C SER A 262 12.17 -18.73 -13.75
N SER A 263 11.75 -19.28 -14.88
CA SER A 263 11.62 -18.53 -16.14
C SER A 263 10.71 -17.30 -16.02
N GLU A 264 9.68 -17.41 -15.19
CA GLU A 264 8.71 -16.37 -14.88
C GLU A 264 9.34 -15.29 -13.99
N GLU A 265 10.15 -15.66 -12.99
CA GLU A 265 10.89 -14.72 -12.15
C GLU A 265 11.92 -13.92 -12.97
N LEU A 266 12.65 -14.61 -13.86
CA LEU A 266 13.58 -13.97 -14.79
C LEU A 266 12.85 -13.02 -15.75
N SER A 267 11.65 -13.40 -16.22
CA SER A 267 10.82 -12.54 -17.07
C SER A 267 10.36 -11.28 -16.34
N ILE A 268 9.97 -11.39 -15.06
CA ILE A 268 9.64 -10.23 -14.22
C ILE A 268 10.85 -9.31 -14.09
N VAL A 269 12.02 -9.86 -13.75
CA VAL A 269 13.22 -9.05 -13.58
C VAL A 269 13.63 -8.38 -14.89
N GLN A 270 13.60 -9.11 -16.01
CA GLN A 270 13.88 -8.57 -17.33
C GLN A 270 12.93 -7.42 -17.69
N LEU A 271 11.64 -7.58 -17.42
CA LEU A 271 10.64 -6.53 -17.63
C LEU A 271 10.94 -5.27 -16.80
N LEU A 272 11.29 -5.44 -15.53
CA LEU A 272 11.62 -4.33 -14.64
C LEU A 272 12.92 -3.64 -15.06
N LEU A 273 13.94 -4.39 -15.47
CA LEU A 273 15.20 -3.85 -16.00
C LEU A 273 14.98 -3.06 -17.30
N ALA A 274 14.20 -3.59 -18.23
CA ALA A 274 13.90 -2.93 -19.51
C ALA A 274 13.18 -1.58 -19.35
N ARG A 275 12.46 -1.37 -18.25
CA ARG A 275 11.76 -0.11 -17.96
C ARG A 275 12.68 0.97 -17.41
N GLY A 276 13.79 0.59 -16.79
CA GLY A 276 14.71 1.51 -16.14
C GLY A 276 14.16 2.17 -14.87
N LEU A 277 14.83 3.22 -14.43
CA LEU A 277 14.59 3.87 -13.14
C LEU A 277 13.28 4.68 -13.14
N PRO A 278 12.37 4.45 -12.18
CA PRO A 278 11.22 5.33 -11.98
C PRO A 278 11.65 6.78 -11.68
N PRO A 279 11.07 7.78 -12.34
CA PRO A 279 11.48 9.18 -12.15
C PRO A 279 11.26 9.68 -10.72
N GLU A 280 10.33 9.09 -9.97
CA GLU A 280 10.06 9.45 -8.58
C GLU A 280 11.15 9.02 -7.58
N CYS A 281 12.03 8.07 -7.95
CA CYS A 281 13.08 7.58 -7.05
C CYS A 281 14.45 8.18 -7.36
N VAL A 282 14.60 8.94 -8.44
CA VAL A 282 15.89 9.53 -8.84
C VAL A 282 15.82 11.04 -8.97
N VAL A 283 16.89 11.70 -8.55
CA VAL A 283 17.11 13.13 -8.80
C VAL A 283 18.45 13.30 -9.48
N PHE A 284 18.48 14.07 -10.56
CA PHE A 284 19.70 14.48 -11.24
C PHE A 284 19.68 15.99 -11.43
N SER A 285 20.25 16.72 -10.48
CA SER A 285 20.47 18.16 -10.58
C SER A 285 21.96 18.47 -10.79
N PRO A 286 22.32 19.73 -11.09
CA PRO A 286 23.73 20.12 -11.21
C PRO A 286 24.54 19.86 -9.93
N ASP A 287 23.92 20.00 -8.75
CA ASP A 287 24.62 19.93 -7.47
C ASP A 287 24.45 18.58 -6.76
N VAL A 288 23.33 17.88 -7.00
CA VAL A 288 22.96 16.66 -6.28
C VAL A 288 22.44 15.59 -7.23
N TRP A 289 23.05 14.41 -7.17
CA TRP A 289 22.48 13.19 -7.75
C TRP A 289 21.99 12.27 -6.65
N GLN A 290 20.77 11.78 -6.74
CA GLN A 290 20.13 11.01 -5.66
C GLN A 290 19.41 9.78 -6.18
N LEU A 291 19.50 8.69 -5.42
CA LEU A 291 18.61 7.54 -5.49
C LEU A 291 17.88 7.37 -4.15
N ASP A 292 16.57 7.22 -4.18
CA ASP A 292 15.73 7.03 -3.01
C ASP A 292 15.11 5.62 -2.97
N LEU A 293 15.54 4.84 -1.97
CA LEU A 293 15.14 3.45 -1.72
C LEU A 293 14.26 3.27 -0.47
N HIS A 294 13.89 4.34 0.25
CA HIS A 294 13.33 4.21 1.62
C HIS A 294 12.01 3.43 1.72
N ASN A 295 11.20 3.44 0.65
CA ASN A 295 9.90 2.77 0.59
C ASN A 295 9.91 1.49 -0.26
N MET A 296 11.10 1.00 -0.62
CA MET A 296 11.26 -0.15 -1.50
C MET A 296 11.33 -1.46 -0.73
N SER A 297 10.88 -2.56 -1.36
CA SER A 297 11.18 -3.92 -0.92
C SER A 297 12.66 -4.23 -1.13
N LEU A 298 13.16 -5.29 -0.50
CA LEU A 298 14.53 -5.79 -0.76
C LEU A 298 14.75 -6.07 -2.25
N GLY A 299 13.83 -6.80 -2.89
CA GLY A 299 13.92 -7.13 -4.30
C GLY A 299 13.78 -5.92 -5.24
N THR A 300 13.03 -4.89 -4.85
CA THR A 300 13.01 -3.64 -5.63
C THR A 300 14.33 -2.91 -5.47
N ALA A 301 14.87 -2.80 -4.25
CA ALA A 301 16.15 -2.13 -4.03
C ALA A 301 17.32 -2.84 -4.74
N SER A 302 17.33 -4.17 -4.82
CA SER A 302 18.36 -4.94 -5.53
C SER A 302 18.32 -4.74 -7.04
N ILE A 303 17.16 -4.40 -7.62
CA ILE A 303 17.03 -3.99 -9.02
C ILE A 303 17.43 -2.53 -9.22
N MET A 304 17.04 -1.64 -8.30
CA MET A 304 17.24 -0.19 -8.47
C MET A 304 18.70 0.23 -8.34
N LEU A 305 19.47 -0.41 -7.47
CA LEU A 305 20.89 -0.10 -7.31
C LEU A 305 21.70 -0.30 -8.62
N PRO A 306 21.70 -1.49 -9.25
CA PRO A 306 22.44 -1.70 -10.50
C PRO A 306 21.94 -0.81 -11.64
N LEU A 307 20.63 -0.60 -11.79
CA LEU A 307 20.07 0.34 -12.77
C LEU A 307 20.59 1.76 -12.56
N TRP A 308 20.67 2.19 -11.30
CA TRP A 308 21.17 3.53 -10.98
C TRP A 308 22.67 3.66 -11.25
N LEU A 309 23.48 2.68 -10.83
CA LEU A 309 24.91 2.63 -11.13
C LEU A 309 25.18 2.71 -12.63
N ASP A 310 24.39 2.02 -13.45
CA ASP A 310 24.51 2.08 -14.91
C ASP A 310 24.16 3.47 -15.45
N SER A 311 23.05 4.06 -14.98
CA SER A 311 22.69 5.43 -15.37
C SER A 311 23.75 6.47 -14.99
N LEU A 312 24.48 6.23 -13.90
CA LEU A 312 25.60 7.09 -13.48
C LEU A 312 26.79 6.95 -14.43
N ARG A 313 27.10 5.73 -14.90
CA ARG A 313 28.13 5.49 -15.92
C ARG A 313 27.77 6.21 -17.21
N ASP A 314 26.55 6.03 -17.71
CA ASP A 314 26.06 6.67 -18.93
C ASP A 314 26.20 8.18 -18.89
N ARG A 315 25.83 8.81 -17.77
CA ARG A 315 25.97 10.25 -17.58
C ARG A 315 27.42 10.72 -17.67
N PHE A 316 28.38 9.96 -17.12
CA PHE A 316 29.79 10.30 -17.24
C PHE A 316 30.34 10.06 -18.66
N GLN A 317 29.85 9.06 -19.37
CA GLN A 317 30.17 8.85 -20.79
C GLN A 317 29.64 9.99 -21.67
N LEU A 318 28.46 10.52 -21.34
CA LEU A 318 27.87 11.73 -21.94
C LEU A 318 28.52 13.04 -21.45
N ASN A 319 29.67 12.98 -20.79
CA ASN A 319 30.44 14.13 -20.32
C ASN A 319 29.72 15.07 -19.33
N HIS A 320 28.72 14.57 -18.58
CA HIS A 320 28.14 15.36 -17.50
C HIS A 320 29.19 15.67 -16.43
N LYS A 321 29.17 16.91 -15.91
CA LYS A 321 30.02 17.31 -14.80
C LYS A 321 29.61 16.56 -13.53
N PRO A 322 30.56 16.06 -12.73
CA PRO A 322 30.22 15.43 -11.45
C PRO A 322 29.51 16.42 -10.53
N PRO A 323 28.44 16.00 -9.83
CA PRO A 323 27.75 16.85 -8.86
C PRO A 323 28.63 17.10 -7.63
N LEU A 324 28.26 18.10 -6.83
CA LEU A 324 28.90 18.34 -5.54
C LEU A 324 28.71 17.14 -4.61
N GLU A 325 27.49 16.61 -4.58
CA GLU A 325 27.08 15.55 -3.68
C GLU A 325 26.28 14.47 -4.40
N VAL A 326 26.48 13.22 -3.99
CA VAL A 326 25.73 12.07 -4.47
C VAL A 326 25.12 11.38 -3.25
N LYS A 327 23.80 11.16 -3.26
CA LYS A 327 23.04 10.62 -2.14
C LYS A 327 22.36 9.30 -2.49
N LEU A 328 22.42 8.36 -1.58
CA LEU A 328 21.62 7.14 -1.60
C LEU A 328 20.79 7.09 -0.30
N ILE A 329 19.48 7.25 -0.43
CA ILE A 329 18.55 7.25 0.71
C ILE A 329 18.04 5.82 0.90
N THR A 330 18.46 5.17 1.99
CA THR A 330 17.97 3.83 2.37
C THR A 330 16.82 3.86 3.37
N GLY A 331 16.65 4.99 4.07
CA GLY A 331 15.65 5.19 5.11
C GLY A 331 15.66 4.15 6.24
N TRP A 332 14.59 4.20 7.05
CA TRP A 332 14.16 3.13 7.95
C TRP A 332 12.85 2.61 7.34
N GLY A 333 12.77 1.33 6.97
CA GLY A 333 11.59 0.80 6.29
C GLY A 333 10.31 1.05 7.10
N LYS A 334 9.14 1.11 6.44
CA LYS A 334 7.82 1.33 7.10
C LYS A 334 7.51 0.39 8.28
N HIS A 335 8.27 -0.70 8.44
CA HIS A 335 8.14 -1.70 9.50
C HIS A 335 9.34 -1.78 10.45
N SER A 336 10.35 -0.94 10.25
CA SER A 336 11.58 -0.91 11.05
C SER A 336 11.36 -0.03 12.27
N LYS A 337 10.85 -0.60 13.37
CA LYS A 337 11.05 0.02 14.69
C LYS A 337 12.56 0.19 14.90
N ALA A 338 12.95 1.33 15.48
CA ALA A 338 14.31 1.81 15.74
C ALA A 338 15.44 0.75 15.69
N ASP A 339 16.50 1.10 14.94
CA ASP A 339 17.84 0.49 14.90
C ASP A 339 18.02 -0.98 14.48
N VAL A 340 17.04 -1.89 14.62
CA VAL A 340 17.38 -3.34 14.60
C VAL A 340 17.09 -4.05 13.25
N LYS A 341 16.18 -3.55 12.40
CA LYS A 341 15.81 -4.23 11.13
C LYS A 341 15.55 -3.27 9.97
N ALA A 342 16.60 -2.60 9.46
CA ALA A 342 16.55 -1.92 8.15
C ALA A 342 17.15 -2.85 7.06
N PRO A 343 16.38 -3.81 6.52
CA PRO A 343 16.91 -4.84 5.62
C PRO A 343 17.50 -4.25 4.34
N VAL A 344 16.82 -3.26 3.73
CA VAL A 344 17.32 -2.54 2.54
C VAL A 344 18.65 -1.88 2.83
N ARG A 345 18.77 -1.15 3.95
CA ARG A 345 20.04 -0.52 4.33
C ARG A 345 21.16 -1.55 4.50
N LYS A 346 20.90 -2.66 5.19
CA LYS A 346 21.90 -3.71 5.40
C LYS A 346 22.40 -4.29 4.08
N MET A 347 21.47 -4.62 3.18
CA MET A 347 21.80 -5.15 1.85
C MET A 347 22.60 -4.13 1.03
N ILE A 348 22.16 -2.87 0.97
CA ILE A 348 22.86 -1.83 0.20
C ILE A 348 24.24 -1.53 0.77
N VAL A 349 24.41 -1.48 2.09
CA VAL A 349 25.72 -1.26 2.72
C VAL A 349 26.66 -2.42 2.41
N ALA A 350 26.21 -3.67 2.58
CA ALA A 350 27.00 -4.85 2.26
C ALA A 350 27.43 -4.85 0.78
N GLU A 351 26.51 -4.51 -0.12
CA GLU A 351 26.77 -4.42 -1.56
C GLU A 351 27.83 -3.35 -1.89
N LEU A 352 27.69 -2.16 -1.32
CA LEU A 352 28.65 -1.08 -1.50
C LEU A 352 30.02 -1.41 -0.90
N GLU A 353 30.08 -2.17 0.20
CA GLU A 353 31.33 -2.67 0.79
C GLU A 353 32.04 -3.67 -0.12
N VAL A 354 31.31 -4.64 -0.69
CA VAL A 354 31.86 -5.61 -1.68
C VAL A 354 32.41 -4.87 -2.90
N LEU A 355 31.71 -3.84 -3.37
CA LEU A 355 32.13 -2.98 -4.48
C LEU A 355 33.25 -1.98 -4.13
N LYS A 356 33.73 -1.96 -2.88
CA LYS A 356 34.73 -1.00 -2.37
C LYS A 356 34.36 0.47 -2.68
N SER A 357 33.09 0.78 -2.44
CA SER A 357 32.45 2.05 -2.76
C SER A 357 32.96 3.22 -1.92
N PRO A 358 32.98 4.46 -2.46
CA PRO A 358 33.33 5.68 -1.73
C PRO A 358 32.16 6.26 -0.92
N PHE A 359 31.00 5.60 -0.88
CA PHE A 359 29.84 6.03 -0.10
C PHE A 359 30.07 5.82 1.39
N LYS A 360 29.68 6.81 2.21
CA LYS A 360 29.78 6.76 3.67
C LYS A 360 28.45 7.17 4.31
N PRO A 361 28.13 6.72 5.52
CA PRO A 361 26.97 7.21 6.25
C PRO A 361 27.00 8.73 6.40
N ASP A 362 25.86 9.37 6.15
CA ASP A 362 25.68 10.80 6.38
C ASP A 362 25.54 11.07 7.89
N SER A 363 26.28 12.06 8.39
CA SER A 363 26.23 12.50 9.79
C SER A 363 24.92 13.19 10.14
N GLU A 364 24.27 13.86 9.18
CA GLU A 364 23.03 14.61 9.40
C GLU A 364 21.79 13.74 9.19
N ASN A 365 21.84 12.83 8.20
CA ASN A 365 20.77 11.88 7.92
C ASN A 365 21.26 10.43 8.05
N ARG A 366 21.02 9.82 9.23
CA ARG A 366 21.39 8.42 9.49
C ARG A 366 20.80 7.42 8.49
N GLY A 367 19.73 7.78 7.77
CA GLY A 367 19.10 6.96 6.73
C GLY A 367 19.74 7.08 5.35
N ALA A 368 20.76 7.93 5.17
CA ALA A 368 21.42 8.20 3.89
C ALA A 368 22.88 7.74 3.88
N LEU A 369 23.38 7.48 2.67
CA LEU A 369 24.78 7.28 2.34
C LEU A 369 25.18 8.35 1.32
N ILE A 370 26.33 8.98 1.50
CA ILE A 370 26.78 10.09 0.65
C ILE A 370 28.20 9.89 0.13
N THR A 371 28.48 10.47 -1.04
CA THR A 371 29.83 10.63 -1.57
C THR A 371 29.94 11.91 -2.40
N ARG A 372 31.16 12.28 -2.80
CA ARG A 372 31.40 13.42 -3.70
C ARG A 372 31.43 12.96 -5.15
N GLY A 373 30.89 13.76 -6.07
CA GLY A 373 30.79 13.36 -7.48
C GLY A 373 32.13 12.98 -8.13
N HIS A 374 33.23 13.66 -7.79
CA HIS A 374 34.56 13.32 -8.33
C HIS A 374 35.09 11.97 -7.82
N LEU A 375 34.78 11.60 -6.57
CA LEU A 375 35.12 10.29 -6.01
C LEU A 375 34.27 9.20 -6.66
N LEU A 376 32.97 9.46 -6.86
CA LEU A 376 32.06 8.59 -7.59
C LEU A 376 32.61 8.31 -9.01
N LYS A 377 32.97 9.36 -9.76
CA LYS A 377 33.50 9.21 -11.13
C LYS A 377 34.74 8.32 -11.17
N LYS A 378 35.68 8.55 -10.25
CA LYS A 378 36.91 7.74 -10.14
C LYS A 378 36.56 6.28 -9.81
N TRP A 379 35.67 6.05 -8.84
CA TRP A 379 35.28 4.70 -8.45
C TRP A 379 34.52 3.94 -9.56
N LEU A 380 33.57 4.58 -10.25
CA LEU A 380 32.85 3.91 -11.34
C LEU A 380 33.77 3.46 -12.47
N SER A 381 34.87 4.19 -12.75
CA SER A 381 35.88 3.74 -13.73
C SER A 381 36.69 2.52 -13.30
N THR A 382 36.59 2.09 -12.03
CA THR A 382 37.24 0.87 -11.52
C THR A 382 36.35 -0.36 -11.55
N LEU A 383 35.04 -0.19 -11.75
CA LEU A 383 34.11 -1.30 -11.83
C LEU A 383 34.16 -1.94 -13.23
N PRO A 384 34.03 -3.27 -13.34
CA PRO A 384 33.86 -3.92 -14.63
C PRO A 384 32.63 -3.37 -15.34
N SER A 385 32.74 -3.28 -16.67
CA SER A 385 31.69 -2.80 -17.57
C SER A 385 30.53 -3.78 -17.63
#